data_AF-Q0EZB9-F1
#
_entry.id   AF-Q0EZB9-F1
#
_cell.length_a   1.000
_cell.length_b   1.000
_cell.length_c   1.000
_cell.angle_alpha   90.00
_cell.angle_beta   90.00
_cell.angle_gamma   90.00
#
_symmetry.space_group_name_H-M   'P 1'
#
loop_
_entity.id
_entity.type
_entity.pdbx_description
1 polymer ?
#
loop_
_entity_poly.entity_id
_entity_poly.type
_entity_poly.pdbx_seq_one_letter_code
_entity_poly.pdbx_strand_id
1 'polypeptide(L)'
;MAFIFTALLTLLAMEYFLRLPFLPRIRAVIRISNRVAHVLPSAVISDHWKEKVLLRYAGALMYNSMILLLMLVGCLLMIGGFAWLADRIAGVEPTTISVISSLPGMILMVAISIPYICFRKWYVDQ
;
A
#
# COMPACT_ATOMS: atom_id res chain seq x y z
N MET A 1 24.49 -2.69 13.59
CA MET A 1 23.84 -3.75 12.79
C MET A 1 22.39 -3.39 12.46
N ALA A 2 21.58 -2.92 13.42
CA ALA A 2 20.19 -2.49 13.19
C ALA A 2 20.01 -1.55 11.99
N PHE A 3 20.83 -0.49 11.85
CA PHE A 3 20.75 0.45 10.72
C PHE A 3 20.94 -0.20 9.33
N ILE A 4 21.76 -1.26 9.23
CA ILE A 4 21.98 -1.98 7.96
C ILE A 4 20.72 -2.77 7.60
N PHE A 5 20.11 -3.45 8.58
CA PHE A 5 18.83 -4.13 8.39
C PHE A 5 17.71 -3.14 8.06
N THR A 6 17.69 -1.97 8.69
CA THR A 6 16.75 -0.89 8.37
C THR A 6 16.94 -0.39 6.94
N ALA A 7 18.17 -0.19 6.48
CA ALA A 7 18.47 0.20 5.11
C ALA A 7 17.99 -0.86 4.09
N LEU A 8 18.31 -2.13 4.34
CA LEU A 8 17.88 -3.25 3.51
C LEU A 8 16.35 -3.38 3.47
N LEU A 9 15.71 -3.28 4.64
CA LEU A 9 14.25 -3.30 4.77
C LEU A 9 13.61 -2.15 3.98
N THR A 10 14.22 -0.97 4.01
CA THR A 10 13.73 0.20 3.27
C THR A 10 13.75 -0.05 1.76
N LEU A 11 14.83 -0.62 1.23
CA LEU A 11 14.93 -0.96 -0.19
C LEU A 11 13.88 -2.02 -0.58
N LEU A 12 13.75 -3.07 0.23
CA LEU A 12 12.79 -4.15 -0.01
C LEU A 12 11.34 -3.66 0.04
N ALA A 13 11.01 -2.85 1.05
CA ALA A 13 9.69 -2.24 1.22
C ALA A 13 9.38 -1.29 0.07
N MET A 14 10.36 -0.50 -0.39
CA MET A 14 10.15 0.43 -1.49
C MET A 14 9.90 -0.31 -2.81
N GLU A 15 10.65 -1.37 -3.09
CA GLU A 15 10.44 -2.17 -4.30
C GLU A 15 9.06 -2.83 -4.31
N TYR A 16 8.64 -3.38 -3.17
CA TYR A 16 7.32 -3.97 -3.03
C TYR A 16 6.20 -2.94 -3.19
N PHE A 17 6.33 -1.79 -2.52
CA PHE A 17 5.35 -0.72 -2.61
C PHE A 17 5.20 -0.17 -4.04
N LEU A 18 6.32 0.00 -4.75
CA LEU A 18 6.33 0.51 -6.12
C LEU A 18 5.84 -0.50 -7.17
N ARG A 19 5.88 -1.81 -6.88
CA ARG A 19 5.30 -2.84 -7.75
C ARG A 19 3.79 -3.03 -7.55
N LEU A 20 3.25 -2.58 -6.41
CA LEU A 20 1.84 -2.76 -6.11
C LEU A 20 0.96 -1.79 -6.93
N PRO A 21 -0.10 -2.28 -7.59
CA PRO A 21 -1.00 -1.45 -8.39
C PRO A 21 -2.03 -0.71 -7.52
N PHE A 22 -1.58 0.09 -6.54
CA PHE A 22 -2.46 0.90 -5.68
C PHE A 22 -3.29 1.90 -6.49
N LEU A 23 -2.64 2.65 -7.39
CA LEU A 23 -3.25 3.73 -8.17
C LEU A 23 -4.44 3.26 -9.04
N PRO A 24 -4.34 2.16 -9.82
CA PRO A 24 -5.49 1.62 -10.53
C PRO A 24 -6.67 1.23 -9.63
N ARG A 25 -6.40 0.65 -8.45
CA ARG A 25 -7.44 0.17 -7.53
C ARG A 25 -8.16 1.31 -6.82
N ILE A 26 -7.43 2.32 -6.37
CA ILE A 26 -8.01 3.55 -5.81
C ILE A 26 -8.88 4.24 -6.87
N ARG A 27 -8.40 4.37 -8.10
CA ARG A 27 -9.19 4.94 -9.21
C ARG A 27 -10.46 4.15 -9.52
N ALA A 28 -10.42 2.82 -9.41
CA ALA A 28 -11.60 1.98 -9.59
C ALA A 28 -12.66 2.24 -8.52
N VAL A 29 -12.25 2.34 -7.25
CA VAL A 29 -13.13 2.69 -6.12
C VAL A 29 -13.78 4.06 -6.35
N ILE A 30 -12.99 5.10 -6.63
CA ILE A 30 -13.49 6.46 -6.88
C ILE A 30 -14.49 6.47 -8.05
N ARG A 31 -14.18 5.76 -9.14
CA ARG A 31 -15.06 5.69 -10.31
C ARG A 31 -16.40 5.04 -9.98
N ILE A 32 -16.40 3.95 -9.21
CA ILE A 32 -17.62 3.25 -8.78
C ILE A 32 -18.44 4.16 -7.88
N SER A 33 -17.82 4.80 -6.89
CA SER A 33 -18.50 5.74 -5.98
C SER A 33 -19.15 6.90 -6.73
N ASN A 34 -18.46 7.49 -7.71
CA ASN A 34 -19.01 8.58 -8.53
C ASN A 34 -20.21 8.12 -9.37
N ARG A 35 -20.17 6.89 -9.92
CA ARG A 35 -21.32 6.32 -10.64
C ARG A 35 -22.52 6.09 -9.73
N VAL A 36 -22.28 5.56 -8.52
CA VAL A 36 -23.33 5.34 -7.53
C VAL A 36 -23.97 6.67 -7.11
N ALA A 37 -23.16 7.71 -6.87
CA ALA A 37 -23.64 9.05 -6.53
C ALA A 37 -24.52 9.68 -7.62
N HIS A 38 -24.32 9.31 -8.89
CA HIS A 38 -25.16 9.79 -9.99
C HIS A 38 -26.43 8.95 -10.19
N VAL A 39 -26.38 7.63 -9.94
CA VAL A 39 -27.50 6.71 -10.14
C VAL A 39 -28.56 6.82 -9.03
N LEU A 40 -28.15 7.02 -7.78
CA LEU A 40 -29.04 7.14 -6.62
C LEU A 40 -30.12 8.24 -6.76
N PRO A 41 -29.77 9.50 -7.06
CA PRO A 41 -30.74 10.58 -7.15
C PRO A 41 -31.50 10.63 -8.49
N SER A 42 -31.13 9.80 -9.48
CA SER A 42 -31.74 9.87 -10.80
C SER A 42 -33.20 9.42 -10.77
N ALA A 43 -34.10 10.30 -11.20
CA ALA A 43 -35.52 10.02 -11.37
C ALA A 43 -35.84 9.22 -12.64
N VAL A 44 -34.88 9.13 -13.58
CA VAL A 44 -35.06 8.43 -14.87
C VAL A 44 -34.93 6.91 -14.73
N ILE A 45 -34.22 6.45 -13.70
CA ILE A 45 -33.93 5.02 -13.49
C ILE A 45 -35.01 4.42 -12.60
N SER A 46 -35.71 3.40 -13.10
CA SER A 46 -36.70 2.66 -12.29
C SER A 46 -36.06 2.04 -11.04
N ASP A 47 -36.80 2.00 -9.94
CA ASP A 47 -36.28 1.50 -8.66
C ASP A 47 -35.86 0.02 -8.74
N HIS A 48 -36.55 -0.80 -9.53
CA HIS A 48 -36.15 -2.20 -9.76
C HIS A 48 -34.78 -2.31 -10.45
N TRP A 49 -34.45 -1.37 -11.34
CA TRP A 49 -33.12 -1.30 -11.93
C TRP A 49 -32.08 -0.76 -10.95
N LYS A 50 -32.44 0.22 -10.11
CA LYS A 50 -31.55 0.73 -9.06
C LYS A 50 -31.11 -0.39 -8.13
N GLU A 51 -32.03 -1.22 -7.65
CA GLU A 51 -31.73 -2.33 -6.73
C GLU A 51 -30.67 -3.30 -7.31
N LYS A 52 -30.87 -3.76 -8.55
CA LYS A 52 -29.91 -4.67 -9.23
C LYS A 52 -28.54 -4.02 -9.46
N VAL A 53 -28.53 -2.76 -9.90
CA VAL A 53 -27.30 -2.03 -10.21
C VAL A 53 -26.53 -1.68 -8.94
N LEU A 54 -27.22 -1.28 -7.87
CA LEU A 54 -26.62 -0.96 -6.59
C LEU A 54 -25.94 -2.18 -5.98
N LEU A 55 -26.57 -3.36 -6.05
CA LEU A 55 -25.99 -4.62 -5.57
C LEU A 55 -24.68 -4.96 -6.32
N ARG A 56 -24.66 -4.77 -7.64
CA ARG A 56 -23.45 -4.97 -8.45
C ARG A 56 -22.34 -3.99 -8.10
N TYR A 57 -22.67 -2.72 -7.88
CA TYR A 57 -21.69 -1.72 -7.45
C TYR A 57 -21.17 -1.98 -6.04
N ALA A 58 -22.02 -2.42 -5.11
CA ALA A 58 -21.62 -2.81 -3.76
C ALA A 58 -20.60 -3.97 -3.80
N GLY A 59 -20.87 -5.01 -4.60
CA GLY A 59 -19.93 -6.12 -4.79
C GLY A 59 -18.60 -5.67 -5.41
N ALA A 60 -18.64 -4.82 -6.44
CA ALA A 60 -17.44 -4.29 -7.07
C ALA A 60 -16.63 -3.39 -6.12
N LEU A 61 -17.30 -2.60 -5.28
CA LEU A 61 -16.68 -1.75 -4.27
C LEU A 61 -16.02 -2.61 -3.18
N MET A 62 -16.74 -3.61 -2.65
CA MET A 62 -16.23 -4.56 -1.67
C MET A 62 -14.99 -5.27 -2.18
N TYR A 63 -15.00 -5.78 -3.42
CA TYR A 63 -13.85 -6.47 -4.00
C TYR A 63 -12.62 -5.56 -4.13
N ASN A 64 -12.77 -4.34 -4.65
CA ASN A 64 -11.63 -3.43 -4.79
C ASN A 64 -11.12 -2.94 -3.42
N SER A 65 -12.00 -2.69 -2.46
CA SER A 65 -11.62 -2.34 -1.10
C SER A 65 -10.91 -3.50 -0.39
N MET A 66 -11.35 -4.74 -0.59
CA MET A 66 -10.72 -5.93 -0.03
C MET A 66 -9.33 -6.17 -0.61
N ILE A 67 -9.13 -5.92 -1.92
CA ILE A 67 -7.80 -5.93 -2.53
C ILE A 67 -6.90 -4.85 -1.92
N LEU A 68 -7.40 -3.62 -1.76
CA LEU A 68 -6.63 -2.53 -1.15
C LEU A 68 -6.23 -2.87 0.30
N LEU A 69 -7.16 -3.46 1.05
CA LEU A 69 -6.89 -3.95 2.40
C LEU A 69 -5.81 -5.04 2.40
N LEU A 70 -5.90 -6.02 1.49
CA LEU A 70 -4.90 -7.07 1.36
C LEU A 70 -3.51 -6.51 1.01
N MET A 71 -3.45 -5.51 0.12
CA MET A 71 -2.20 -4.82 -0.20
C MET A 71 -1.60 -4.12 1.02
N LEU A 72 -2.43 -3.44 1.81
CA LEU A 72 -2.01 -2.75 3.02
C LEU A 72 -1.51 -3.74 4.09
N VAL A 73 -2.26 -4.82 4.33
CA VAL A 73 -1.85 -5.90 5.22
C VAL A 73 -0.54 -6.54 4.75
N GLY A 74 -0.39 -6.74 3.44
CA GLY A 74 0.86 -7.22 2.84
C GLY A 74 2.05 -6.31 3.14
N CYS A 75 1.89 -4.99 3.02
CA CYS A 75 2.93 -4.02 3.40
C CYS A 75 3.29 -4.11 4.89
N LEU A 76 2.29 -4.20 5.77
CA LEU A 76 2.51 -4.32 7.22
C LEU A 76 3.20 -5.64 7.58
N LEU A 77 2.79 -6.76 6.98
CA LEU A 77 3.42 -8.06 7.17
C LEU A 77 4.86 -8.06 6.65
N MET A 78 5.13 -7.38 5.53
CA MET A 78 6.47 -7.25 5.00
C MET A 78 7.38 -6.51 5.99
N ILE A 79 6.96 -5.34 6.47
CA ILE A 79 7.76 -4.50 7.36
C ILE A 79 7.89 -5.16 8.74
N GLY A 80 6.76 -5.50 9.37
CA GLY A 80 6.72 -6.07 10.70
C GLY A 80 7.30 -7.49 10.76
N GLY A 81 6.98 -8.34 9.78
CA GLY A 81 7.50 -9.70 9.69
C GLY A 81 9.00 -9.73 9.46
N PHE A 82 9.52 -8.87 8.58
CA PHE A 82 10.97 -8.78 8.36
C PHE A 82 11.70 -8.19 9.58
N ALA A 83 11.16 -7.15 10.22
CA ALA A 83 11.75 -6.58 11.43
C ALA A 83 11.78 -7.61 12.58
N TRP A 84 10.69 -8.34 12.78
CA TRP A 84 10.61 -9.40 13.79
C TRP A 84 11.59 -10.55 13.50
N LEU A 85 11.71 -10.95 12.24
CA LEU A 85 12.65 -12.00 11.82
C LEU A 85 14.11 -11.55 11.98
N ALA A 86 14.43 -10.30 11.62
CA ALA A 86 15.76 -9.73 11.77
C ALA A 86 16.17 -9.65 13.25
N ASP A 87 15.26 -9.20 14.13
CA ASP A 87 15.51 -9.14 15.57
C ASP A 87 15.71 -10.54 16.17
N ARG A 88 14.94 -11.55 15.70
CA ARG A 88 15.07 -12.95 16.15
C ARG A 88 16.36 -13.64 15.72
N ILE A 89 16.81 -13.42 14.48
CA ILE A 89 18.00 -14.09 13.93
C ILE A 89 19.29 -13.44 14.42
N ALA A 90 19.34 -12.11 14.43
CA ALA A 90 20.59 -11.39 14.67
C ALA A 90 20.78 -10.90 16.11
N GLY A 91 19.79 -11.11 17.01
CA GLY A 91 19.89 -10.74 18.43
C GLY A 91 20.23 -9.26 18.62
N VAL A 92 19.64 -8.40 17.79
CA VAL A 92 20.08 -7.02 17.63
C VAL A 92 19.54 -6.15 18.76
N GLU A 93 20.44 -5.66 19.61
CA GLU A 93 20.19 -4.51 20.48
C GLU A 93 20.84 -3.27 19.84
N PRO A 94 20.11 -2.15 19.61
CA PRO A 94 18.67 -1.94 19.79
C PRO A 94 17.81 -2.58 18.70
N THR A 95 16.53 -2.87 19.02
CA THR A 95 15.59 -3.53 18.09
C THR A 95 15.37 -2.74 16.82
N THR A 96 15.18 -3.42 15.69
CA THR A 96 14.99 -2.78 14.39
C THR A 96 13.78 -1.84 14.41
N ILE A 97 12.73 -2.20 15.16
CA ILE A 97 11.52 -1.37 15.36
C ILE A 97 11.87 -0.05 16.06
N SER A 98 12.72 -0.07 17.09
CA SER A 98 13.14 1.15 17.78
C SER A 98 13.91 2.10 16.88
N VAL A 99 14.75 1.55 15.98
CA VAL A 99 15.48 2.34 14.98
C VAL A 99 14.51 2.95 13.96
N ILE A 100 13.51 2.20 13.49
CA ILE A 100 12.46 2.71 12.58
C ILE A 100 11.71 3.90 13.21
N SER A 101 11.37 3.81 14.49
CA SER A 101 10.67 4.87 15.22
C SER A 101 11.58 6.05 15.63
N SER A 102 12.89 5.92 15.49
CA SER A 102 13.85 6.95 15.87
C SER A 102 14.03 8.00 14.76
N LEU A 103 14.27 9.26 15.16
CA LEU A 103 14.65 10.36 14.26
C LEU A 103 15.81 10.00 13.30
N PRO A 104 16.96 9.45 13.76
CA PRO A 104 18.06 9.11 12.84
C PRO A 104 17.67 7.99 11.86
N GLY A 105 16.84 7.03 12.28
CA GLY A 105 16.32 6.00 11.38
C GLY A 105 15.41 6.57 10.29
N MET A 106 14.50 7.48 10.64
CA MET A 106 13.64 8.16 9.67
C MET A 106 14.44 8.95 8.64
N ILE A 107 15.45 9.71 9.07
CA ILE A 107 16.33 10.46 8.17
C ILE A 107 17.05 9.51 7.21
N LEU A 108 17.57 8.39 7.71
CA LEU A 108 18.22 7.37 6.91
C LEU A 108 17.28 6.75 5.86
N MET A 109 16.03 6.45 6.23
CA MET A 109 15.04 5.92 5.28
C MET A 109 14.72 6.91 4.16
N VAL A 110 14.53 8.19 4.52
CA VAL A 110 14.27 9.24 3.53
C VAL A 110 15.49 9.40 2.61
N ALA A 111 16.69 9.43 3.17
CA ALA A 111 17.93 9.55 2.42
C ALA A 111 18.17 8.38 1.46
N ILE A 112 17.73 7.16 1.79
CA ILE A 112 17.86 5.98 0.91
C ILE A 112 16.74 5.90 -0.12
N SER A 113 15.51 6.27 0.25
CA SER A 113 14.34 6.14 -0.63
C SER A 113 14.41 7.07 -1.85
N ILE A 114 14.85 8.32 -1.68
CA ILE A 114 14.96 9.30 -2.76
C ILE A 114 15.88 8.79 -3.91
N PRO A 115 17.15 8.44 -3.65
CA PRO A 115 18.03 7.93 -4.70
C PRO A 115 17.53 6.61 -5.29
N TYR A 116 16.90 5.75 -4.49
CA TYR A 116 16.31 4.50 -5.01
C TYR A 116 15.21 4.76 -6.03
N ILE A 117 14.28 5.68 -5.75
CA ILE A 117 13.20 6.05 -6.67
C ILE A 117 13.78 6.64 -7.95
N CYS A 118 14.74 7.57 -7.83
CA CYS A 118 15.42 8.18 -8.97
C CYS A 118 16.11 7.12 -9.85
N PHE A 119 16.84 6.19 -9.23
CA PHE A 119 17.53 5.11 -9.92
C PHE A 119 16.56 4.18 -10.63
N ARG A 120 15.48 3.75 -9.95
CA ARG A 120 14.46 2.87 -10.53
C ARG A 120 13.76 3.52 -11.72
N LYS A 121 13.39 4.81 -11.61
CA LYS A 121 12.76 5.56 -12.70
C LYS A 121 13.66 5.62 -13.94
N TRP A 122 14.97 5.67 -13.75
CA TRP A 122 15.93 5.71 -14.86
C TRP A 122 16.14 4.35 -15.54
N TYR A 123 16.08 3.25 -14.79
CA TYR A 123 16.45 1.91 -15.28
C TYR A 123 15.28 1.01 -15.66
N VAL A 124 14.09 1.18 -15.05
CA VAL A 124 12.94 0.27 -15.18
C VAL A 124 11.83 0.84 -16.08
N ASP A 125 11.76 2.16 -16.24
CA ASP A 125 10.74 2.85 -17.06
C ASP A 125 11.25 3.26 -18.47
N GLN A 126 12.43 2.76 -18.92
CA GLN A 126 12.84 2.77 -20.34
C GLN A 126 12.22 1.58 -21.08
#